data_AF-A0A3D3V5V0-F1
#
_entry.id   AF-A0A3D3V5V0-F1
#
_cell.length_a   1.000
_cell.length_b   1.000
_cell.length_c   1.000
_cell.angle_alpha   90.00
_cell.angle_beta   90.00
_cell.angle_gamma   90.00
#
_symmetry.space_group_name_H-M   'P 1'
#
loop_
_entity.id
_entity.type
_entity.pdbx_description
1 polymer ?
#
loop_
_entity_poly.entity_id
_entity_poly.type
_entity_poly.pdbx_seq_one_letter_code
_entity_poly.pdbx_strand_id
1 'polypeptide(L)' 'AYFVNQIQTLANKKDFPRWIQFNQSKLEGTVISLPTREDVGVHVDPQMVVESYSR' A
#
# COMPACT_ATOMS: atom_id res chain seq x y z
N ALA A 1 -8.58 -21.67 8.37
CA ALA A 1 -8.72 -20.36 9.07
C ALA A 1 -7.87 -19.31 8.36
N TYR A 2 -8.41 -18.64 7.35
CA TYR A 2 -7.65 -17.65 6.56
C TYR A 2 -7.55 -16.29 7.28
N PHE A 3 -8.67 -15.81 7.83
CA PHE A 3 -8.76 -14.49 8.46
C PHE A 3 -7.98 -14.35 9.78
N VAL A 4 -7.86 -15.41 10.57
CA VAL A 4 -7.10 -15.41 11.84
C VAL A 4 -5.62 -15.12 11.59
N ASN A 5 -5.04 -15.72 10.55
CA ASN A 5 -3.65 -15.49 10.16
C ASN A 5 -3.43 -14.06 9.65
N GLN A 6 -4.42 -13.47 8.97
CA GLN A 6 -4.33 -12.10 8.48
C GLN A 6 -4.36 -11.07 9.62
N ILE A 7 -5.17 -11.29 10.66
CA ILE A 7 -5.19 -10.39 11.85
C ILE A 7 -3.83 -10.41 12.55
N GLN A 8 -3.24 -11.59 12.73
CA GLN A 8 -1.89 -11.71 13.31
C GLN A 8 -0.81 -11.06 12.42
N THR A 9 -0.96 -11.15 11.10
CA THR A 9 -0.05 -10.50 10.15
C THR A 9 -0.15 -8.98 10.22
N LEU A 10 -1.37 -8.44 10.28
CA LEU A 10 -1.62 -6.99 10.42
C LEU A 10 -1.15 -6.46 11.78
N ALA A 11 -1.33 -7.24 12.85
CA ALA A 11 -0.88 -6.85 14.19
C ALA A 11 0.64 -6.76 14.31
N ASN A 12 1.38 -7.58 13.54
CA ASN A 12 2.84 -7.56 13.51
C ASN A 12 3.41 -6.61 12.45
N LYS A 13 2.59 -6.07 11.55
CA LYS A 13 3.01 -5.12 10.52
C LYS A 13 3.15 -3.73 11.13
N LYS A 14 4.39 -3.28 11.32
CA LYS A 14 4.70 -1.95 11.86
C LYS A 14 4.85 -0.88 10.77
N ASP A 15 5.17 -1.29 9.56
CA ASP A 15 5.46 -0.38 8.46
C ASP A 15 4.25 -0.28 7.52
N PHE A 16 3.41 0.71 7.80
CA PHE A 16 2.41 1.19 6.85
C PHE A 16 3.03 2.29 5.96
N PRO A 17 2.62 2.39 4.69
CA PRO A 17 3.05 3.48 3.84
C PRO A 17 2.71 4.83 4.47
N ARG A 18 3.57 5.85 4.27
CA ARG A 18 3.41 7.17 4.90
C ARG A 18 2.08 7.86 4.56
N TRP A 19 1.48 7.50 3.41
CA TRP A 19 0.19 8.02 2.96
C TRP A 19 -1.03 7.30 3.58
N ILE A 20 -0.80 6.28 4.42
CA ILE A 20 -1.84 5.54 5.16
C ILE A 20 -1.65 5.71 6.65
N GLN A 21 -2.70 6.15 7.34
CA GLN A 21 -2.82 6.02 8.78
C GLN A 21 -3.65 4.79 9.12
N PHE A 22 -3.11 3.86 9.92
CA PHE A 22 -3.81 2.65 10.32
C PHE A 22 -4.22 2.68 11.79
N ASN A 23 -5.50 2.38 12.06
CA ASN A 23 -6.05 2.22 13.40
C ASN A 23 -6.22 0.72 13.69
N GLN A 24 -5.29 0.16 14.45
CA GLN A 24 -5.28 -1.26 14.79
C GLN A 24 -6.47 -1.68 15.66
N SER A 25 -6.97 -0.81 16.53
CA SER A 25 -8.11 -1.12 17.42
C SER A 25 -9.42 -1.30 16.66
N LYS A 26 -9.56 -0.61 15.52
CA LYS A 26 -10.75 -0.69 14.65
C LYS A 26 -10.53 -1.51 13.38
N LEU A 27 -9.29 -1.90 13.09
CA LEU A 27 -8.87 -2.49 11.82
C LEU A 27 -9.24 -1.61 10.62
N GLU A 28 -9.04 -0.31 10.75
CA GLU A 28 -9.37 0.70 9.73
C GLU A 28 -8.10 1.37 9.20
N GLY A 29 -8.02 1.58 7.89
CA GLY A 29 -6.96 2.36 7.24
C GLY A 29 -7.53 3.62 6.60
N THR A 30 -6.92 4.78 6.87
CA THR A 30 -7.30 6.08 6.31
C THR A 30 -6.21 6.59 5.38
N VAL A 31 -6.60 7.02 4.18
CA VAL A 31 -5.71 7.69 3.23
C VAL A 31 -5.58 9.15 3.66
N ILE A 32 -4.39 9.55 4.13
CA ILE A 32 -4.14 10.90 4.65
C ILE A 32 -3.49 11.82 3.62
N SER A 33 -2.89 11.25 2.58
CA SER A 33 -2.27 11.98 1.47
C SER A 33 -2.27 11.14 0.21
N LEU A 34 -2.02 11.79 -0.93
CA LEU A 34 -1.71 11.05 -2.15
C LEU A 34 -0.28 10.49 -2.07
N PRO A 35 -0.04 9.25 -2.54
CA PRO A 35 1.29 8.69 -2.60
C PRO A 35 2.17 9.46 -3.59
N THR A 36 3.41 9.69 -3.21
CA THR A 36 4.45 10.18 -4.12
C THR A 36 5.10 9.01 -4.85
N ARG A 37 5.87 9.29 -5.91
CA ARG A 37 6.58 8.25 -6.66
C ARG A 37 7.59 7.49 -5.78
N GLU A 38 8.16 8.16 -4.79
CA GLU A 38 9.12 7.59 -3.83
C GLU A 38 8.45 6.63 -2.83
N ASP A 39 7.14 6.80 -2.57
CA ASP A 39 6.37 5.91 -1.69
C ASP A 39 6.05 4.56 -2.36
N VAL A 40 6.18 4.49 -3.69
CA VAL A 40 5.98 3.27 -4.47
C VAL A 40 7.34 2.63 -4.71
N GLY A 41 7.72 1.65 -3.87
CA GLY A 41 9.00 0.96 -3.94
C GLY A 41 9.24 0.08 -5.19
N VAL A 42 8.37 0.19 -6.21
CA VAL A 42 8.50 -0.54 -7.47
C VAL A 42 9.19 0.36 -8.49
N HIS A 43 10.38 -0.05 -8.91
CA HIS A 43 11.10 0.58 -10.02
C HIS A 43 10.51 0.09 -11.34
N VAL A 44 9.36 0.64 -11.72
CA VAL A 44 8.76 0.45 -13.05
C VAL A 44 9.08 1.65 -13.91
N ASP A 45 9.53 1.39 -15.14
CA ASP A 45 9.60 2.43 -16.16
C ASP A 45 8.17 2.79 -16.61
N PRO A 46 7.67 3.98 -16.24
CA PRO A 46 6.31 4.39 -16.57
C PRO A 46 6.14 4.65 -18.06
N GLN A 47 7.21 5.01 -18.78
CA GLN A 47 7.15 5.31 -20.21
C GLN A 47 6.78 4.07 -21.01
N MET A 48 7.39 2.92 -20.67
CA MET A 48 7.11 1.64 -21.31
C MET A 48 5.62 1.25 -21.20
N VAL A 49 4.97 1.56 -20.09
CA VAL A 49 3.53 1.30 -19.90
C VAL A 49 2.69 2.21 -20.79
N VAL A 50 2.97 3.52 -20.80
CA VAL A 50 2.24 4.50 -21.62
C VAL A 50 2.35 4.17 -23.12
N GLU A 51 3.55 3.83 -23.58
CA GLU A 51 3.81 3.40 -24.95
C GLU A 51 3.00 2.16 -25.34
N SER A 52 2.78 1.22 -24.41
CA SER A 52 2.00 0.02 -24.68
C SER A 52 0.51 0.28 -24.86
N TYR A 53 -0.06 1.25 -24.15
CA TYR A 53 -1.47 1.61 -24.24
C TYR A 53 -1.78 2.63 -25.35
N SER A 54 -0.74 3.24 -25.94
CA SER A 54 -0.88 4.19 -27.05
C SER A 54 -0.81 3.51 -28.42
N ARG A 55 -0.64 2.19 -28.45
CA ARG A 55 -0.77 1.33 -29.64
C ARG A 55 -2.19 0.80 -29.73
#